data_AF-A0A800GHE9-F1
#
_entry.id   AF-A0A800GHE9-F1
#
_cell.length_a   1.000
_cell.length_b   1.000
_cell.length_c   1.000
_cell.angle_alpha   90.00
_cell.angle_beta   90.00
_cell.angle_gamma   90.00
#
_symmetry.space_group_name_H-M   'P 1'
#
loop_
_entity.id
_entity.type
_entity.pdbx_description
1 polymer ?
#
loop_
_entity_poly.entity_id
_entity_poly.type
_entity_poly.pdbx_seq_one_letter_code
_entity_poly.pdbx_strand_id
1 'polypeptide(L)'
;MLQTFTSTHLNRYPPAGSPNKTQQRLRIITATSLFDGHDAAINIMRRIMQSQGVEVIHLGHNRSVTEIVHAAIQEDVDAIAISSYQGGHMEFYRYLIDQLKVHNVADIKVFGGGGGVILDHEIQQLQAYGVTHIYSPEEGQTLGLVNIINDLIRQCTTHSTSLTASTAKQNIAPLSQLSPQNDLLTLAKTLTQLENGLLHKGLIKQLQQTA
;
A
#
# COMPACT_ATOMS: atom_id res chain seq x y z
N MET A 1 50.37 23.55 5.35
CA MET A 1 50.15 22.25 4.68
C MET A 1 48.78 21.74 5.11
N LEU A 2 47.72 22.31 4.54
CA LEU A 2 46.31 22.00 4.84
C LEU A 2 45.66 21.57 3.53
N GLN A 3 45.43 20.27 3.34
CA GLN A 3 44.75 19.74 2.18
C GLN A 3 43.24 19.87 2.37
N THR A 4 42.62 20.65 1.48
CA THR A 4 41.18 20.75 1.25
C THR A 4 40.61 19.40 0.82
N PHE A 5 39.76 18.81 1.66
CA PHE A 5 38.89 17.71 1.25
C PHE A 5 37.79 18.27 0.34
N THR A 6 37.88 17.98 -0.96
CA THR A 6 36.82 18.29 -1.93
C THR A 6 35.65 17.33 -1.72
N SER A 7 34.48 17.89 -1.42
CA SER A 7 33.19 17.21 -1.34
C SER A 7 32.77 16.68 -2.71
N THR A 8 32.97 15.39 -2.98
CA THR A 8 32.54 14.73 -4.23
C THR A 8 31.67 13.49 -4.01
N HIS A 9 31.04 13.29 -2.84
CA HIS A 9 30.24 12.09 -2.56
C HIS A 9 28.90 12.31 -1.82
N LEU A 10 28.14 13.35 -2.18
CA LEU A 10 26.79 13.57 -1.65
C LEU A 10 25.73 13.77 -2.74
N ASN A 11 25.68 12.91 -3.75
CA ASN A 11 24.49 12.81 -4.60
C ASN A 11 24.38 11.42 -5.26
N ARG A 12 23.85 10.43 -4.52
CA ARG A 12 23.55 9.08 -5.05
C ARG A 12 22.07 8.82 -5.29
N TYR A 13 21.21 9.83 -5.11
CA TYR A 13 19.79 9.73 -5.40
C TYR A 13 19.40 10.82 -6.37
N PRO A 14 18.75 10.50 -7.52
CA PRO A 14 18.15 11.54 -8.33
C PRO A 14 17.13 12.31 -7.47
N PRO A 15 17.01 13.64 -7.64
CA PRO A 15 15.97 14.39 -6.95
C PRO A 15 14.62 13.75 -7.28
N ALA A 16 13.77 13.58 -6.27
CA ALA A 16 12.41 13.07 -6.45
C ALA A 16 11.76 13.83 -7.61
N GLY A 17 11.53 13.13 -8.72
CA GLY A 17 10.99 13.72 -9.93
C GLY A 17 9.71 14.47 -9.58
N SER A 18 9.59 15.69 -10.06
CA SER A 18 8.35 16.47 -9.94
C SER A 18 7.16 15.58 -10.32
N PRO A 19 6.12 15.50 -9.47
CA PRO A 19 5.08 14.50 -9.63
C PRO A 19 4.44 14.63 -11.01
N ASN A 20 4.60 13.60 -11.82
CA ASN A 20 3.96 13.54 -13.11
C ASN A 20 2.44 13.49 -12.87
N LYS A 21 1.74 14.61 -13.12
CA LYS A 21 0.32 14.80 -12.82
C LYS A 21 -0.61 13.78 -13.51
N THR A 22 -0.07 12.98 -14.43
CA THR A 22 -0.82 12.03 -15.26
C THR A 22 -0.62 10.56 -14.85
N GLN A 23 0.23 10.25 -13.87
CA GLN A 23 0.43 8.88 -13.40
C GLN A 23 -0.22 8.72 -12.02
N GLN A 24 -1.16 7.78 -11.90
CA GLN A 24 -1.77 7.46 -10.62
C GLN A 24 -0.67 7.09 -9.62
N ARG A 25 -0.69 7.77 -8.47
CA ARG A 25 0.27 7.50 -7.40
C ARG A 25 -0.15 6.22 -6.70
N LEU A 26 0.82 5.32 -6.54
CA LEU A 26 0.65 4.10 -5.79
C LEU A 26 0.53 4.44 -4.30
N ARG A 27 -0.52 3.97 -3.64
CA ARG A 27 -0.74 4.14 -2.20
C ARG A 27 -0.54 2.84 -1.44
N ILE A 28 0.28 2.89 -0.39
CA ILE A 28 0.62 1.71 0.40
C ILE A 28 0.49 2.01 1.88
N ILE A 29 -0.27 1.17 2.59
CA ILE A 29 -0.24 1.16 4.06
C ILE A 29 0.98 0.41 4.56
N THR A 30 1.65 0.96 5.56
CA THR A 30 2.73 0.26 6.27
C THR A 30 2.43 0.19 7.76
N ALA A 31 2.52 -1.01 8.33
CA ALA A 31 2.28 -1.24 9.76
C ALA A 31 3.09 -2.43 10.28
N THR A 32 3.19 -2.57 11.60
CA THR A 32 3.56 -3.84 12.24
C THR A 32 2.32 -4.60 12.70
N SER A 33 2.44 -5.92 12.87
CA SER A 33 1.34 -6.74 13.40
C SER A 33 0.94 -6.37 14.83
N LEU A 34 -0.20 -6.92 15.28
CA LEU A 34 -0.71 -6.68 16.64
C LEU A 34 0.30 -7.16 17.70
N PHE A 35 0.50 -6.36 18.74
CA PHE A 35 1.48 -6.52 19.80
C PHE A 35 2.94 -6.62 19.34
N ASP A 36 3.24 -6.19 18.12
CA ASP A 36 4.60 -6.15 17.60
C ASP A 36 5.19 -4.74 17.66
N GLY A 37 6.27 -4.56 18.44
CA GLY A 37 7.01 -3.29 18.53
C GLY A 37 8.18 -3.17 17.54
N HIS A 38 8.43 -4.16 16.68
CA HIS A 38 9.61 -4.21 15.79
C HIS A 38 9.42 -3.37 14.52
N ASP A 39 9.40 -2.04 14.69
CA ASP A 39 9.12 -1.11 13.60
C ASP A 39 10.36 -0.71 12.77
N ALA A 40 11.56 -1.12 13.18
CA ALA A 40 12.81 -0.73 12.54
C ALA A 40 12.84 -1.13 11.05
N ALA A 41 12.44 -2.37 10.74
CA ALA A 41 12.43 -2.88 9.38
C ALA A 41 11.41 -2.11 8.51
N ILE A 42 10.16 -2.00 8.97
CA ILE A 42 9.12 -1.32 8.20
C ILE A 42 9.42 0.18 8.02
N ASN A 43 10.08 0.82 8.99
CA ASN A 43 10.54 2.21 8.89
C ASN A 43 11.60 2.41 7.81
N ILE A 44 12.50 1.44 7.59
CA ILE A 44 13.46 1.49 6.49
C ILE A 44 12.73 1.28 5.17
N MET A 45 11.88 0.26 5.07
CA MET A 45 11.14 -0.06 3.85
C MET A 45 10.28 1.11 3.37
N ARG A 46 9.52 1.75 4.28
CA ARG A 46 8.69 2.90 3.90
C ARG A 46 9.50 4.09 3.39
N ARG A 47 10.70 4.33 3.91
CA ARG A 47 11.57 5.43 3.43
C ARG A 47 12.03 5.17 2.00
N ILE A 48 12.34 3.91 1.68
CA ILE A 48 12.70 3.51 0.32
C ILE A 48 11.48 3.66 -0.60
N MET A 49 10.30 3.17 -0.20
CA MET A 49 9.04 3.36 -0.95
C MET A 49 8.77 4.85 -1.24
N GLN A 50 8.85 5.71 -0.22
CA GLN A 50 8.66 7.17 -0.36
C GLN A 50 9.68 7.79 -1.32
N SER A 51 10.95 7.37 -1.23
CA SER A 51 12.00 7.86 -2.15
C SER A 51 11.75 7.47 -3.62
N GLN A 52 10.93 6.43 -3.86
CA GLN A 52 10.52 5.97 -5.18
C GLN A 52 9.16 6.53 -5.63
N GLY A 53 8.59 7.49 -4.89
CA GLY A 53 7.36 8.18 -5.28
C GLY A 53 6.06 7.47 -4.87
N VAL A 54 6.14 6.45 -4.01
CA VAL A 54 4.96 5.83 -3.39
C VAL A 54 4.42 6.72 -2.29
N GLU A 55 3.11 6.91 -2.27
CA GLU A 55 2.42 7.55 -1.15
C GLU A 55 2.23 6.52 -0.03
N VAL A 56 2.88 6.75 1.11
CA VAL A 56 2.87 5.79 2.21
C VAL A 56 2.04 6.30 3.38
N ILE A 57 0.98 5.55 3.70
CA ILE A 57 0.14 5.74 4.88
C ILE A 57 0.74 4.88 6.00
N HIS A 58 1.55 5.48 6.85
CA HIS A 58 2.25 4.75 7.91
C HIS A 58 1.43 4.73 9.20
N LEU A 59 0.95 3.55 9.60
CA LEU A 59 0.17 3.37 10.83
C LEU A 59 1.05 3.15 12.07
N GLY A 60 2.37 3.00 11.90
CA GLY A 60 3.28 2.70 13.00
C GLY A 60 3.20 1.23 13.41
N HIS A 61 3.33 0.98 14.71
CA HIS A 61 3.43 -0.37 15.26
C HIS A 61 2.23 -0.76 16.11
N ASN A 62 2.10 -2.05 16.45
CA ASN A 62 1.03 -2.62 17.27
C ASN A 62 -0.36 -2.35 16.67
N ARG A 63 -0.60 -2.84 15.44
CA ARG A 63 -1.87 -2.62 14.74
C ARG A 63 -2.67 -3.89 14.55
N SER A 64 -3.94 -3.82 14.93
CA SER A 64 -4.91 -4.88 14.67
C SER A 64 -5.25 -4.96 13.18
N VAL A 65 -5.67 -6.14 12.73
CA VAL A 65 -6.19 -6.32 11.35
C VAL A 65 -7.35 -5.35 11.08
N THR A 66 -8.24 -5.15 12.05
CA THR A 66 -9.38 -4.24 11.90
C THR A 66 -8.94 -2.80 11.64
N GLU A 67 -7.96 -2.28 12.40
CA GLU A 67 -7.40 -0.94 12.15
C GLU A 67 -6.80 -0.83 10.75
N ILE A 68 -6.02 -1.84 10.35
CA ILE A 68 -5.34 -1.86 9.04
C ILE A 68 -6.37 -1.88 7.90
N VAL A 69 -7.39 -2.75 7.99
CA VAL A 69 -8.43 -2.88 6.95
C VAL A 69 -9.28 -1.62 6.85
N HIS A 70 -9.67 -1.03 7.98
CA HIS A 70 -10.43 0.22 7.96
C HIS A 70 -9.62 1.37 7.32
N ALA A 71 -8.34 1.50 7.66
CA ALA A 71 -7.47 2.48 7.02
C ALA A 71 -7.33 2.18 5.52
N ALA A 72 -7.17 0.92 5.12
CA ALA A 72 -7.02 0.52 3.73
C ALA A 72 -8.24 0.89 2.87
N ILE A 73 -9.44 0.73 3.43
CA ILE A 73 -10.70 1.11 2.77
C ILE A 73 -10.82 2.63 2.65
N GLN A 74 -10.54 3.36 3.73
CA GLN A 74 -10.69 4.83 3.76
C GLN A 74 -9.71 5.54 2.84
N GLU A 75 -8.48 5.01 2.75
CA GLU A 75 -7.39 5.58 1.96
C GLU A 75 -7.34 5.03 0.52
N ASP A 76 -8.23 4.08 0.18
CA ASP A 76 -8.32 3.44 -1.14
C ASP A 76 -6.93 3.00 -1.64
N VAL A 77 -6.24 2.19 -0.84
CA VAL A 77 -4.84 1.82 -1.09
C VAL A 77 -4.71 0.67 -2.08
N ASP A 78 -3.60 0.65 -2.82
CA ASP A 78 -3.28 -0.46 -3.73
C ASP A 78 -2.69 -1.67 -2.98
N ALA A 79 -2.02 -1.42 -1.85
CA ALA A 79 -1.37 -2.47 -1.09
C ALA A 79 -1.22 -2.17 0.41
N ILE A 80 -1.04 -3.24 1.18
CA ILE A 80 -0.70 -3.25 2.60
C ILE A 80 0.63 -3.99 2.75
N ALA A 81 1.59 -3.38 3.42
CA ALA A 81 2.87 -3.98 3.76
C ALA A 81 3.01 -4.11 5.28
N ILE A 82 3.11 -5.34 5.77
CA ILE A 82 3.19 -5.67 7.19
C ILE A 82 4.57 -6.22 7.55
N SER A 83 5.13 -5.75 8.66
CA SER A 83 6.21 -6.47 9.34
C SER A 83 5.68 -7.23 10.54
N SER A 84 6.06 -8.50 10.69
CA SER A 84 5.65 -9.34 11.83
C SER A 84 6.83 -10.14 12.39
N TYR A 85 7.27 -9.79 13.59
CA TYR A 85 8.42 -10.38 14.30
C TYR A 85 8.06 -11.05 15.63
N GLN A 86 6.79 -10.99 16.06
CA GLN A 86 6.34 -11.58 17.33
C GLN A 86 5.69 -12.96 17.19
N GLY A 87 5.62 -13.51 15.98
CA GLY A 87 4.88 -14.73 15.70
C GLY A 87 3.37 -14.47 15.57
N GLY A 88 2.58 -15.55 15.45
CA GLY A 88 1.14 -15.46 15.17
C GLY A 88 0.83 -14.89 13.77
N HIS A 89 1.84 -14.79 12.90
CA HIS A 89 1.73 -14.28 11.52
C HIS A 89 0.78 -15.14 10.69
N MET A 90 0.74 -16.45 10.92
CA MET A 90 -0.15 -17.35 10.19
C MET A 90 -1.61 -16.95 10.36
N GLU A 91 -2.06 -16.79 11.60
CA GLU A 91 -3.43 -16.37 11.94
C GLU A 91 -3.67 -14.92 11.53
N PHE A 92 -2.70 -14.05 11.79
CA PHE A 92 -2.81 -12.63 11.47
C PHE A 92 -3.03 -12.38 9.97
N TYR A 93 -2.19 -12.97 9.11
CA TYR A 93 -2.32 -12.80 7.66
C TYR A 93 -3.58 -13.47 7.10
N ARG A 94 -3.95 -14.67 7.57
CA ARG A 94 -5.20 -15.32 7.14
C ARG A 94 -6.41 -14.45 7.50
N TYR A 95 -6.45 -13.95 8.73
CA TYR A 95 -7.51 -13.05 9.16
C TYR A 95 -7.54 -11.75 8.36
N LEU A 96 -6.37 -11.16 8.04
CA LEU A 96 -6.28 -9.99 7.17
C LEU A 96 -6.89 -10.25 5.79
N ILE A 97 -6.51 -11.35 5.14
CA ILE A 97 -7.04 -11.72 3.83
C ILE A 97 -8.57 -11.95 3.90
N ASP A 98 -9.06 -12.60 4.94
CA ASP A 98 -10.50 -12.83 5.11
C ASP A 98 -11.27 -11.52 5.34
N GLN A 99 -10.73 -10.58 6.13
CA GLN A 99 -11.35 -9.29 6.32
C GLN A 99 -11.39 -8.46 5.03
N LEU A 100 -10.32 -8.47 4.22
CA LEU A 100 -10.35 -7.80 2.91
C LEU A 100 -11.44 -8.38 1.99
N LYS A 101 -11.65 -9.70 2.01
CA LYS A 101 -12.76 -10.36 1.28
C LYS A 101 -14.13 -9.95 1.82
N VAL A 102 -14.32 -9.97 3.13
CA VAL A 102 -15.58 -9.59 3.78
C VAL A 102 -15.97 -8.14 3.44
N HIS A 103 -14.99 -7.25 3.34
CA HIS A 103 -15.21 -5.84 2.99
C HIS A 103 -15.21 -5.54 1.48
N ASN A 104 -15.19 -6.56 0.61
CA ASN A 104 -15.18 -6.42 -0.85
C ASN A 104 -13.99 -5.59 -1.41
N VAL A 105 -12.83 -5.72 -0.78
CA VAL A 105 -11.57 -5.06 -1.16
C VAL A 105 -10.42 -6.07 -1.27
N ALA A 106 -10.74 -7.29 -1.74
CA ALA A 106 -9.78 -8.38 -1.92
C ALA A 106 -8.76 -8.13 -3.05
N ASP A 107 -8.93 -7.05 -3.82
CA ASP A 107 -7.99 -6.57 -4.83
C ASP A 107 -6.77 -5.85 -4.22
N ILE A 108 -6.86 -5.42 -2.95
CA ILE A 108 -5.73 -4.83 -2.22
C ILE A 108 -4.67 -5.91 -1.99
N LYS A 109 -3.44 -5.63 -2.45
CA LYS A 109 -2.32 -6.58 -2.32
C LYS A 109 -1.77 -6.58 -0.91
N VAL A 110 -1.33 -7.75 -0.45
CA VAL A 110 -0.76 -7.90 0.89
C VAL A 110 0.68 -8.39 0.78
N PHE A 111 1.60 -7.60 1.32
CA PHE A 111 3.02 -7.91 1.40
C PHE A 111 3.44 -8.09 2.85
N GLY A 112 4.42 -8.96 3.06
CA GLY A 112 4.90 -9.29 4.39
C GLY A 112 6.42 -9.38 4.50
N GLY A 113 6.91 -9.27 5.73
CA GLY A 113 8.26 -9.66 6.12
C GLY A 113 8.35 -9.88 7.63
N GLY A 114 9.19 -10.81 8.06
CA GLY A 114 9.35 -11.13 9.49
C GLY A 114 10.75 -11.60 9.88
N GLY A 115 11.74 -11.32 9.02
CA GLY A 115 13.06 -11.91 9.17
C GLY A 115 12.96 -13.44 9.18
N GLY A 116 13.71 -14.09 10.08
CA GLY A 116 13.68 -15.54 10.24
C GLY A 116 12.49 -16.09 11.05
N VAL A 117 11.50 -15.25 11.41
CA VAL A 117 10.33 -15.68 12.20
C VAL A 117 9.31 -16.43 11.34
N ILE A 118 9.21 -16.09 10.05
CA ILE A 118 8.29 -16.73 9.10
C ILE A 118 9.09 -17.75 8.29
N LEU A 119 8.75 -19.03 8.41
CA LEU A 119 9.47 -20.13 7.76
C LEU A 119 9.03 -20.29 6.30
N ASP A 120 9.89 -20.88 5.46
CA ASP A 120 9.60 -20.99 4.01
C ASP A 120 8.28 -21.72 3.70
N HIS A 121 7.96 -22.78 4.46
CA HIS A 121 6.69 -23.49 4.29
C HIS A 121 5.48 -22.66 4.74
N GLU A 122 5.65 -21.77 5.73
CA GLU A 122 4.62 -20.83 6.16
C GLU A 122 4.41 -19.73 5.12
N ILE A 123 5.50 -19.22 4.52
CA ILE A 123 5.44 -18.28 3.39
C ILE A 123 4.61 -18.89 2.26
N GLN A 124 4.92 -20.12 1.85
CA GLN A 124 4.17 -20.81 0.79
C GLN A 124 2.69 -20.98 1.14
N GLN A 125 2.37 -21.34 2.38
CA GLN A 125 0.99 -21.49 2.84
C GLN A 125 0.23 -20.15 2.83
N LEU A 126 0.87 -19.06 3.28
CA LEU A 126 0.26 -17.73 3.30
C LEU A 126 0.07 -17.17 1.89
N GLN A 127 1.03 -17.39 1.00
CA GLN A 127 0.90 -17.00 -0.41
C GLN A 127 -0.20 -17.77 -1.12
N ALA A 128 -0.30 -19.08 -0.89
CA ALA A 128 -1.40 -19.89 -1.42
C ALA A 128 -2.77 -19.46 -0.87
N TYR A 129 -2.82 -18.88 0.34
CA TYR A 129 -4.04 -18.39 0.95
C TYR A 129 -4.53 -17.05 0.36
N GLY A 130 -3.61 -16.22 -0.13
CA GLY A 130 -3.92 -14.93 -0.76
C GLY A 130 -2.95 -13.80 -0.45
N VAL A 131 -1.93 -14.00 0.38
CA VAL A 131 -0.86 -13.01 0.55
C VAL A 131 -0.09 -12.89 -0.77
N THR A 132 0.15 -11.68 -1.25
CA THR A 132 0.80 -11.45 -2.55
C THR A 132 2.25 -11.91 -2.50
N HIS A 133 3.03 -11.42 -1.53
CA HIS A 133 4.40 -11.86 -1.34
C HIS A 133 4.89 -11.66 0.09
N ILE A 134 5.65 -12.62 0.63
CA ILE A 134 6.37 -12.45 1.89
C ILE A 134 7.85 -12.58 1.58
N TYR A 135 8.60 -11.52 1.81
CA TYR A 135 10.03 -11.48 1.50
C TYR A 135 10.83 -12.19 2.61
N SER A 136 11.55 -13.24 2.23
CA SER A 136 12.43 -13.97 3.16
C SER A 136 13.75 -13.23 3.43
N PRO A 137 14.50 -13.59 4.49
CA PRO A 137 15.84 -13.07 4.71
C PRO A 137 16.81 -13.35 3.55
N GLU A 138 16.65 -14.49 2.87
CA GLU A 138 17.46 -14.87 1.71
C GLU A 138 17.17 -13.95 0.51
N GLU A 139 15.90 -13.63 0.26
CA GLU A 139 15.52 -12.62 -0.74
C GLU A 139 16.08 -11.24 -0.39
N GLY A 140 16.08 -10.88 0.91
CA GLY A 140 16.73 -9.66 1.41
C GLY A 140 18.21 -9.56 1.04
N GLN A 141 18.95 -10.66 1.13
CA GLN A 141 20.38 -10.72 0.80
C GLN A 141 20.63 -10.73 -0.70
N THR A 142 19.82 -11.45 -1.47
CA THR A 142 20.01 -11.66 -2.91
C THR A 142 19.54 -10.46 -3.74
N LEU A 143 18.36 -9.92 -3.44
CA LEU A 143 17.79 -8.78 -4.16
C LEU A 143 18.34 -7.45 -3.63
N GLY A 144 18.50 -7.35 -2.31
CA GLY A 144 18.72 -6.08 -1.63
C GLY A 144 17.43 -5.25 -1.48
N LEU A 145 17.43 -4.37 -0.48
CA LEU A 145 16.21 -3.65 -0.04
C LEU A 145 15.55 -2.81 -1.15
N VAL A 146 16.35 -2.15 -1.99
CA VAL A 146 15.85 -1.32 -3.09
C VAL A 146 15.11 -2.17 -4.13
N ASN A 147 15.63 -3.36 -4.44
CA ASN A 147 15.01 -4.24 -5.42
C ASN A 147 13.78 -4.96 -4.87
N ILE A 148 13.73 -5.23 -3.55
CA ILE A 148 12.49 -5.67 -2.89
C ILE A 148 11.38 -4.63 -3.11
N ILE A 149 11.67 -3.34 -2.90
CA ILE A 149 10.66 -2.30 -3.11
C ILE A 149 10.31 -2.16 -4.60
N ASN A 150 11.29 -2.22 -5.51
CA ASN A 150 11.01 -2.21 -6.95
C ASN A 150 10.11 -3.37 -7.37
N ASP A 151 10.34 -4.55 -6.79
CA ASP A 151 9.54 -5.75 -7.00
C ASP A 151 8.11 -5.55 -6.50
N LEU A 152 7.95 -5.06 -5.27
CA LEU A 152 6.67 -4.74 -4.67
C LEU A 152 5.87 -3.75 -5.54
N ILE A 153 6.49 -2.65 -5.97
CA ILE A 153 5.85 -1.63 -6.83
C ILE A 153 5.45 -2.25 -8.17
N ARG A 154 6.34 -3.03 -8.79
CA ARG A 154 6.04 -3.72 -10.06
C ARG A 154 4.83 -4.63 -9.89
N GLN A 155 4.81 -5.44 -8.83
CA GLN A 155 3.69 -6.31 -8.52
C GLN A 155 2.40 -5.50 -8.33
N CYS A 156 2.42 -4.31 -7.73
CA CYS A 156 1.21 -3.48 -7.61
C CYS A 156 0.70 -2.96 -8.96
N THR A 157 1.59 -2.41 -9.79
CA THR A 157 1.25 -1.74 -11.05
C THR A 157 0.70 -2.68 -12.15
N THR A 158 1.07 -3.96 -12.16
CA THR A 158 0.63 -4.92 -13.19
C THR A 158 -0.86 -5.20 -13.22
N HIS A 159 -1.63 -4.84 -12.18
CA HIS A 159 -3.09 -5.09 -12.12
C HIS A 159 -3.94 -3.81 -11.99
N SER A 160 -3.36 -2.70 -11.55
CA SER A 160 -4.08 -1.41 -11.43
C SER A 160 -4.62 -0.92 -12.79
N THR A 161 -3.93 -1.24 -13.89
CA THR A 161 -4.37 -0.92 -15.27
C THR A 161 -5.64 -1.67 -15.71
N SER A 162 -5.93 -2.84 -15.12
CA SER A 162 -7.11 -3.65 -15.48
C SER A 162 -8.38 -3.21 -14.72
N LEU A 163 -8.22 -2.71 -13.49
CA LEU A 163 -9.34 -2.27 -12.66
C LEU A 163 -9.79 -0.87 -13.06
N THR A 164 -8.88 0.07 -13.28
CA THR A 164 -9.24 1.42 -13.76
C THR A 164 -9.97 1.42 -15.10
N ALA A 165 -9.62 0.52 -16.03
CA ALA A 165 -10.34 0.39 -17.30
C ALA A 165 -11.77 -0.18 -17.17
N SER A 166 -12.04 -0.96 -16.12
CA SER A 166 -13.36 -1.55 -15.85
C SER A 166 -14.22 -0.72 -14.88
N THR A 167 -13.60 -0.03 -13.91
CA THR A 167 -14.29 0.86 -12.95
C THR A 167 -14.55 2.25 -13.52
N ALA A 168 -13.78 2.75 -14.49
CA ALA A 168 -14.14 3.98 -15.21
C ALA A 168 -15.47 3.86 -16.00
N LYS A 169 -15.97 2.63 -16.19
CA LYS A 169 -17.30 2.34 -16.75
C LYS A 169 -18.34 1.91 -15.72
N GLN A 170 -17.97 1.73 -14.45
CA GLN A 170 -18.97 1.51 -13.42
C GLN A 170 -19.58 2.87 -13.07
N ASN A 171 -20.89 2.99 -13.31
CA ASN A 171 -21.71 4.06 -12.77
C ASN A 171 -21.47 4.12 -11.27
N ILE A 172 -20.60 5.02 -10.79
CA ILE A 172 -20.62 5.41 -9.38
C ILE A 172 -22.07 5.83 -9.12
N ALA A 173 -22.69 5.18 -8.14
CA ALA A 173 -24.06 5.50 -7.75
C ALA A 173 -24.17 7.03 -7.60
N PRO A 174 -25.21 7.67 -8.16
CA PRO A 174 -25.35 9.12 -8.05
C PRO A 174 -25.24 9.53 -6.58
N LEU A 175 -24.56 10.64 -6.31
CA LEU A 175 -24.22 11.09 -4.94
C LEU A 175 -25.43 11.11 -3.98
N SER A 176 -26.63 11.28 -4.54
CA SER A 176 -27.92 11.22 -3.86
C SER A 176 -28.28 9.86 -3.24
N GLN A 177 -27.52 8.80 -3.54
CA GLN A 177 -27.72 7.45 -3.01
C GLN A 177 -26.67 7.07 -1.94
N LEU A 178 -25.68 7.92 -1.68
CA LEU A 178 -24.69 7.69 -0.63
C LEU A 178 -25.32 7.96 0.74
N SER A 179 -25.33 6.95 1.61
CA SER A 179 -25.68 7.13 3.02
C SER A 179 -24.44 6.94 3.91
N PRO A 180 -24.37 7.61 5.08
CA PRO A 180 -23.23 7.49 6.00
C PRO A 180 -22.96 6.06 6.47
N GLN A 181 -24.00 5.21 6.47
CA GLN A 181 -23.93 3.82 6.90
C GLN A 181 -23.58 2.84 5.78
N ASN A 182 -23.74 3.19 4.49
CA ASN A 182 -23.64 2.22 3.39
C ASN A 182 -22.49 2.41 2.41
N ASP A 183 -21.66 3.46 2.47
CA ASP A 183 -20.72 3.62 1.35
C ASP A 183 -19.40 4.36 1.61
N LEU A 184 -18.73 4.07 2.72
CA LEU A 184 -17.34 4.53 2.93
C LEU A 184 -16.41 4.12 1.78
N LEU A 185 -16.62 2.92 1.22
CA LEU A 185 -15.85 2.43 0.09
C LEU A 185 -16.09 3.26 -1.17
N THR A 186 -17.35 3.56 -1.52
CA THR A 186 -17.64 4.41 -2.69
C THR A 186 -17.18 5.83 -2.47
N LEU A 187 -17.28 6.36 -1.25
CA LEU A 187 -16.74 7.69 -0.93
C LEU A 187 -15.22 7.73 -1.14
N ALA A 188 -14.47 6.78 -0.59
CA ALA A 188 -13.01 6.70 -0.74
C ALA A 188 -12.61 6.61 -2.23
N LYS A 189 -13.26 5.71 -2.99
CA LYS A 189 -13.02 5.57 -4.44
C LYS A 189 -13.38 6.84 -5.22
N THR A 190 -14.45 7.52 -4.84
CA THR A 190 -14.86 8.80 -5.47
C THR A 190 -13.81 9.87 -5.22
N LEU A 191 -13.25 9.95 -4.00
CA LEU A 191 -12.16 10.88 -3.68
C LEU A 191 -10.91 10.57 -4.51
N THR A 192 -10.52 9.29 -4.62
CA THR A 192 -9.39 8.88 -5.48
C THR A 192 -9.63 9.26 -6.94
N GLN A 193 -10.83 9.06 -7.47
CA GLN A 193 -11.16 9.45 -8.85
C GLN A 193 -11.14 10.97 -9.04
N LEU A 194 -11.61 11.72 -8.04
CA LEU A 194 -11.57 13.18 -8.07
C LEU A 194 -10.14 13.69 -8.07
N GLU A 195 -9.29 13.16 -7.18
CA GLU A 195 -7.87 13.52 -7.07
C GLU A 195 -7.09 13.22 -8.35
N ASN A 196 -7.39 12.08 -8.98
CA ASN A 196 -6.77 11.69 -10.25
C ASN A 196 -7.38 12.40 -11.48
N GLY A 197 -8.40 13.25 -11.30
CA GLY A 197 -9.09 13.93 -12.40
C GLY A 197 -9.86 13.01 -13.34
N LEU A 198 -10.18 11.79 -12.88
CA LEU A 198 -10.91 10.76 -13.64
C LEU A 198 -12.43 10.85 -13.42
N LEU A 199 -12.88 11.63 -12.43
CA LEU A 199 -14.28 11.75 -12.09
C LEU A 199 -15.09 12.40 -13.23
N HIS A 200 -16.29 11.88 -13.48
CA HIS A 200 -17.17 12.38 -14.53
C HIS A 200 -17.54 13.86 -14.31
N LYS A 201 -17.36 14.69 -15.35
CA LYS A 201 -17.58 16.15 -15.28
C LYS A 201 -18.99 16.55 -14.81
N GLY A 202 -20.00 15.71 -15.06
CA GLY A 202 -21.36 15.93 -14.58
C GLY A 202 -21.48 15.88 -13.05
N LEU A 203 -20.76 14.96 -12.41
CA LEU A 203 -20.76 14.81 -10.95
C LEU A 203 -19.99 15.97 -10.28
N ILE A 204 -18.88 16.40 -10.89
CA ILE A 204 -18.13 17.59 -10.44
C ILE A 204 -19.03 18.83 -10.42
N LYS A 205 -19.85 19.03 -11.46
CA LYS A 205 -20.80 20.15 -11.50
C LYS A 205 -21.86 20.07 -10.39
N GLN A 206 -22.38 18.88 -10.09
CA GLN A 206 -23.33 18.68 -9.00
C GLN A 206 -22.72 19.04 -7.64
N LEU A 207 -21.48 18.58 -7.39
CA LEU A 207 -20.74 18.92 -6.16
C LEU A 207 -20.56 20.43 -6.00
N GLN A 208 -20.17 21.13 -7.07
CA GLN A 208 -19.97 22.59 -7.06
C GLN A 208 -21.26 23.39 -6.87
N GLN A 209 -22.40 22.85 -7.27
CA GLN A 209 -23.72 23.52 -7.13
C GLN A 209 -24.34 23.34 -5.74
N THR A 210 -23.83 22.39 -4.95
CA THR A 210 -24.37 22.05 -3.62
C THR A 210 -23.55 22.70 -2.49
N ALA A 211 -22.39 23.30 -2.81
CA ALA A 211 -21.51 24.04 -1.91
C ALA A 211 -21.85 25.54 -1.89
#